data_AF-A0A3D2IJL1-F1
#
_entry.id   AF-A0A3D2IJL1-F1
#
_cell.length_a   1.000
_cell.length_b   1.000
_cell.length_c   1.000
_cell.angle_alpha   90.00
_cell.angle_beta   90.00
_cell.angle_gamma   90.00
#
_symmetry.space_group_name_H-M   'P 1'
#
loop_
_entity.id
_entity.type
_entity.pdbx_description
1 polymer ?
#
loop_
_entity_poly.entity_id
_entity_poly.type
_entity_poly.pdbx_seq_one_letter_code
_entity_poly.pdbx_strand_id
1 'polypeptide(L)'
;MLEQISHLKKENLVFKIVPESMNYILGKSEVEYIDSVPVVLFNLTYQEGLNKLLKRCFDIMISLFPTIFFFVISIPKLMSSSFEKRTKDSLSYYTPVNKAKNLNRFLLFQQVLAGKLSLIGSPIASDFDPIYKYKRGITGLVQLNAQRISSSKDQERFELNYLQNYSIWLDIDILSKSLFSDFSLLRNIENLEKKN
;
A
#
# COMPACT_ATOMS: atom_id res chain seq x y z
N MET A 1 19.56 -8.79 -4.48
CA MET A 1 19.76 -8.13 -5.80
C MET A 1 18.77 -6.98 -6.01
N LEU A 2 17.45 -7.22 -5.94
CA LEU A 2 16.41 -6.20 -6.14
C LEU A 2 16.41 -5.07 -5.09
N GLU A 3 16.82 -5.36 -3.85
CA GLU A 3 17.01 -4.35 -2.81
C GLU A 3 18.17 -3.37 -3.13
N GLN A 4 19.25 -3.88 -3.74
CA GLN A 4 20.38 -3.04 -4.18
C GLN A 4 19.98 -2.14 -5.36
N ILE A 5 19.13 -2.64 -6.25
CA ILE A 5 18.54 -1.88 -7.36
C ILE A 5 17.72 -0.69 -6.84
N SER A 6 16.92 -0.88 -5.78
CA SER A 6 16.19 0.21 -5.15
C SER A 6 17.09 1.32 -4.59
N HIS A 7 18.28 0.98 -4.11
CA HIS A 7 19.20 1.95 -3.50
C HIS A 7 19.99 2.75 -4.54
N LEU A 8 20.20 2.17 -5.73
CA LEU A 8 20.99 2.75 -6.83
C LEU A 8 20.18 3.66 -7.77
N LYS A 9 18.85 3.65 -7.69
CA LYS A 9 17.93 4.46 -8.53
C LYS A 9 17.93 5.98 -8.25
N LYS A 10 18.88 6.48 -7.45
CA LYS A 10 19.14 7.92 -7.25
C LYS A 10 19.86 8.55 -8.44
N GLU A 11 20.64 7.76 -9.15
CA GLU A 11 21.12 8.05 -10.49
C GLU A 11 20.04 7.57 -11.46
N ASN A 12 19.83 8.26 -12.58
CA ASN A 12 18.75 8.01 -13.57
C ASN A 12 18.95 6.69 -14.35
N LEU A 13 19.16 5.59 -13.63
CA LEU A 13 19.58 4.28 -14.12
C LEU A 13 18.35 3.45 -14.50
N VAL A 14 18.34 2.97 -15.74
CA VAL A 14 17.35 2.04 -16.25
C VAL A 14 17.74 0.63 -15.81
N PHE A 15 16.95 0.04 -14.91
CA PHE A 15 17.20 -1.31 -14.42
C PHE A 15 16.64 -2.35 -15.38
N LYS A 16 17.55 -3.14 -15.91
CA LYS A 16 17.36 -4.17 -16.91
C LYS A 16 17.66 -5.52 -16.27
N ILE A 17 16.69 -6.44 -16.26
CA ILE A 17 16.80 -7.71 -15.53
C ILE A 17 16.74 -8.87 -16.52
N VAL A 18 17.64 -9.84 -16.37
CA VAL A 18 17.60 -11.11 -17.11
C VAL A 18 16.65 -12.06 -16.37
N PRO A 19 15.52 -12.47 -16.97
CA PRO A 19 14.57 -13.37 -16.32
C PRO A 19 15.10 -14.81 -16.29
N GLU A 20 14.80 -15.54 -15.21
CA GLU A 20 15.17 -16.96 -15.04
C GLU A 20 14.28 -17.89 -15.89
N SER A 21 13.08 -17.44 -16.28
CA SER A 21 12.22 -18.13 -17.26
C SER A 21 11.36 -17.13 -18.05
N MET A 22 11.11 -17.41 -19.33
CA MET A 22 10.34 -16.55 -20.24
C MET A 22 8.83 -16.54 -19.98
N ASN A 23 8.36 -17.16 -18.88
CA ASN A 23 6.95 -17.21 -18.49
C ASN A 23 6.42 -15.90 -17.86
N TYR A 24 7.14 -14.78 -18.04
CA TYR A 24 6.74 -13.49 -17.52
C TYR A 24 5.74 -12.79 -18.44
N ILE A 25 4.47 -13.14 -18.22
CA ILE A 25 3.29 -12.27 -18.34
C ILE A 25 3.16 -11.58 -19.70
N LEU A 26 2.53 -12.31 -20.61
CA LEU A 26 1.86 -11.84 -21.82
C LEU A 26 1.19 -10.48 -21.57
N GLY A 27 1.70 -9.40 -22.18
CA GLY A 27 0.88 -8.22 -22.44
C GLY A 27 1.55 -6.84 -22.35
N LYS A 28 2.56 -6.60 -21.49
CA LYS A 28 3.05 -5.22 -21.24
C LYS A 28 4.54 -5.01 -20.96
N SER A 29 5.33 -6.06 -20.79
CA SER A 29 6.77 -5.91 -20.54
C SER A 29 7.53 -5.89 -21.86
N GLU A 30 8.19 -4.79 -22.17
CA GLU A 30 9.05 -4.67 -23.34
C GLU A 30 10.30 -5.56 -23.13
N VAL A 31 10.44 -6.58 -23.97
CA VAL A 31 11.59 -7.48 -23.99
C VAL A 31 12.61 -6.88 -24.95
N GLU A 32 13.73 -6.43 -24.40
CA GLU A 32 14.86 -5.91 -25.16
C GLU A 32 15.95 -6.98 -25.19
N TYR A 33 16.52 -7.25 -26.35
CA TYR A 33 17.62 -8.21 -26.47
C TYR A 33 18.95 -7.45 -26.51
N ILE A 34 19.87 -7.78 -25.60
CA ILE A 34 21.25 -7.31 -25.63
C ILE A 34 22.14 -8.50 -25.93
N ASP A 35 22.82 -8.49 -27.09
CA ASP A 35 23.75 -9.54 -27.52
C ASP A 35 23.21 -10.97 -27.32
N SER A 36 21.94 -11.19 -27.66
CA SER A 36 21.22 -12.48 -27.56
C SER A 36 20.71 -12.88 -26.17
N VAL A 37 20.95 -12.07 -25.13
CA VAL A 37 20.34 -12.25 -23.83
C VAL A 37 19.02 -11.49 -23.78
N PRO A 38 17.88 -12.14 -23.45
CA PRO A 38 16.63 -11.43 -23.25
C PRO A 38 16.69 -10.64 -21.95
N VAL A 39 16.39 -9.36 -22.03
CA VAL A 39 16.41 -8.45 -20.91
C VAL A 39 15.06 -7.76 -20.81
N VAL A 40 14.48 -7.79 -19.62
CA VAL A 40 13.19 -7.15 -19.36
C VAL A 40 13.44 -5.81 -18.70
N LEU A 41 12.83 -4.77 -19.28
CA LEU A 41 12.81 -3.43 -18.69
C LEU A 41 11.92 -3.47 -17.44
N PHE A 42 12.54 -3.39 -16.27
CA PHE A 42 11.81 -3.33 -15.01
C PHE A 42 11.42 -1.88 -14.72
N ASN A 43 10.36 -1.40 -15.37
CA ASN A 43 9.78 -0.11 -15.04
C ASN A 43 8.75 -0.26 -13.91
N LEU A 44 8.99 0.47 -12.82
CA LEU A 44 7.99 0.64 -11.77
C LEU A 44 7.23 1.92 -12.07
N THR A 45 6.13 1.82 -12.81
CA THR A 45 5.27 2.95 -13.20
C THR A 45 4.84 3.77 -11.97
N TYR A 46 4.60 3.10 -10.83
CA TYR A 46 4.32 3.77 -9.55
C TYR A 46 5.41 4.76 -9.12
N GLN A 47 6.66 4.50 -9.47
CA GLN A 47 7.80 5.27 -9.01
C GLN A 47 8.05 6.55 -9.81
N GLU A 48 7.42 6.70 -10.98
CA GLU A 48 7.53 7.88 -11.83
C GLU A 48 7.06 9.14 -11.09
N GLY A 49 7.77 10.25 -11.27
CA GLY A 49 7.56 11.48 -10.47
C GLY A 49 6.13 12.03 -10.59
N LEU A 50 5.59 12.07 -11.82
CA LEU A 50 4.22 12.50 -12.07
C LEU A 50 3.19 11.56 -11.43
N ASN A 51 3.42 10.24 -11.51
CA ASN A 51 2.53 9.25 -10.90
C ASN A 51 2.51 9.35 -9.37
N LYS A 52 3.66 9.59 -8.74
CA LYS A 52 3.73 9.87 -7.29
C LYS A 52 2.98 11.14 -6.91
N LEU A 53 3.10 12.21 -7.71
CA LEU A 53 2.40 13.47 -7.46
C LEU A 53 0.89 13.29 -7.63
N LEU A 54 0.46 12.69 -8.75
CA LEU A 54 -0.94 12.41 -9.03
C LEU A 54 -1.55 11.51 -7.96
N LYS A 55 -0.83 10.46 -7.56
CA LYS A 55 -1.20 9.60 -6.42
C LYS A 55 -1.44 10.42 -5.17
N ARG A 56 -0.55 11.37 -4.88
CA ARG A 56 -0.65 12.21 -3.69
C ARG A 56 -1.87 13.13 -3.73
N CYS A 57 -2.14 13.76 -4.87
CA CYS A 57 -3.34 14.57 -5.07
C CYS A 57 -4.60 13.72 -4.89
N PHE A 58 -4.64 12.54 -5.51
CA PHE A 58 -5.75 11.58 -5.37
C PHE A 58 -5.98 11.18 -3.90
N ASP A 59 -4.92 10.80 -3.19
CA ASP A 59 -5.02 10.40 -1.78
C ASP A 59 -5.57 11.54 -0.91
N ILE A 60 -5.13 12.78 -1.11
CA ILE A 60 -5.61 13.94 -0.34
C ILE A 60 -7.08 14.22 -0.65
N MET A 61 -7.45 14.27 -1.93
CA MET A 61 -8.82 14.59 -2.34
C MET A 61 -9.83 13.57 -1.79
N ILE A 62 -9.51 12.28 -1.92
CA ILE A 62 -10.41 11.21 -1.49
C ILE A 62 -10.42 11.05 0.03
N SER A 63 -9.29 11.25 0.73
CA SER A 63 -9.24 11.13 2.19
C SER A 63 -9.88 12.30 2.94
N LEU A 64 -10.07 13.46 2.29
CA LEU A 64 -10.66 14.64 2.92
C LEU A 64 -12.10 14.38 3.40
N PHE A 65 -12.93 13.78 2.54
CA PHE A 65 -14.35 13.54 2.86
C PHE A 65 -14.55 12.57 4.04
N PRO A 66 -13.94 11.37 4.08
CA PRO A 66 -13.98 10.48 5.24
C PRO A 66 -13.40 11.10 6.50
N THR A 67 -12.36 11.94 6.39
CA THR A 67 -11.75 12.60 7.54
C THR A 67 -12.78 13.47 8.27
N ILE A 68 -13.52 14.30 7.53
CA ILE A 68 -14.55 15.18 8.12
C ILE A 68 -15.68 14.34 8.73
N PHE A 69 -16.13 13.30 8.03
CA PHE A 69 -17.19 12.41 8.51
C PHE A 69 -16.79 11.69 9.81
N PHE A 70 -15.62 11.06 9.85
CA PHE A 70 -15.13 10.36 11.04
C PHE A 70 -14.71 11.32 12.15
N PHE A 71 -14.35 12.57 11.84
CA PHE A 71 -14.03 13.58 12.84
C PHE A 71 -15.24 13.81 13.76
N VAL A 72 -16.40 14.16 13.19
CA VAL A 72 -17.64 14.43 13.95
C VAL A 72 -18.03 13.24 14.83
N ILE A 73 -17.95 12.03 14.29
CA ILE A 73 -18.29 10.79 15.00
C ILE A 73 -17.29 10.47 16.12
N SER A 74 -16.04 10.92 15.99
CA SER A 74 -14.98 10.62 16.95
C SER A 74 -14.94 11.56 18.15
N ILE A 75 -15.59 12.74 18.07
CA ILE A 75 -15.60 13.76 19.14
C ILE A 75 -15.99 13.18 20.51
N PRO A 76 -17.10 12.44 20.67
CA PRO A 76 -17.51 11.94 21.99
C PRO A 76 -16.50 10.94 22.58
N LYS A 77 -15.79 10.20 21.72
CA LYS A 77 -14.82 9.18 22.14
C LYS A 77 -13.45 9.78 22.47
N LEU A 78 -13.06 10.87 21.82
CA LEU A 78 -11.81 11.57 22.10
C LEU A 78 -11.76 12.13 23.52
N MET A 79 -12.92 12.54 24.05
CA MET A 79 -13.05 13.09 25.40
C MET A 79 -13.03 12.02 26.51
N SER A 80 -13.07 10.73 26.15
CA SER A 80 -13.03 9.63 27.10
C SER A 80 -11.58 9.22 27.39
N SER A 81 -11.16 9.28 28.66
CA SER A 81 -9.77 9.07 29.13
C SER A 81 -9.28 7.60 29.04
N SER A 82 -10.00 6.70 28.38
CA SER A 82 -9.70 5.25 28.36
C SER A 82 -8.93 4.78 27.12
N PHE A 83 -8.45 5.69 26.28
CA PHE A 83 -7.74 5.35 25.04
C PHE A 83 -6.28 5.79 25.09
N GLU A 84 -5.37 4.84 24.92
CA GLU A 84 -3.94 5.11 24.82
C GLU A 84 -3.50 5.14 23.36
N LYS A 85 -2.74 6.17 22.97
CA LYS A 85 -2.16 6.25 21.62
C LYS A 85 -0.83 5.49 21.60
N ARG A 86 -0.74 4.47 20.74
CA ARG A 86 0.48 3.70 20.46
C ARG A 86 0.98 4.02 19.05
N THR A 87 2.29 3.92 18.84
CA THR A 87 2.90 4.11 17.52
C THR A 87 3.83 2.94 17.23
N LYS A 88 3.64 2.28 16.08
CA LYS A 88 4.46 1.16 15.59
C LYS A 88 4.73 1.37 14.09
N ASP A 89 5.98 1.23 13.67
CA ASP A 89 6.38 1.37 12.26
C ASP A 89 5.79 2.59 11.53
N SER A 90 5.87 3.77 12.16
CA SER A 90 5.29 5.03 11.67
C SER A 90 3.75 5.11 11.63
N LEU A 91 3.05 4.05 12.02
CA LEU A 91 1.60 4.04 12.19
C LEU A 91 1.23 4.33 13.65
N SER A 92 0.47 5.39 13.86
CA SER A 92 -0.17 5.67 15.15
C SER A 92 -1.59 5.11 15.18
N TYR A 93 -1.97 4.45 16.28
CA TYR A 93 -3.31 3.91 16.55
C TYR A 93 -3.66 3.99 18.05
N TYR A 94 -4.96 3.99 18.38
CA TYR A 94 -5.47 3.94 19.75
C TYR A 94 -5.83 2.52 20.17
N THR A 95 -5.45 2.14 21.38
CA THR A 95 -5.82 0.87 22.03
C THR A 95 -6.87 1.10 23.12
N PRO A 96 -7.83 0.17 23.33
CA PRO A 96 -8.06 -1.06 22.56
C PRO A 96 -8.79 -0.80 21.23
N VAL A 97 -8.33 -1.42 20.13
CA VAL A 97 -8.80 -1.12 18.77
C VAL A 97 -10.30 -1.39 18.61
N ASN A 98 -10.81 -2.44 19.26
CA ASN A 98 -12.21 -2.86 19.18
C ASN A 98 -13.19 -1.83 19.78
N LYS A 99 -12.79 -1.04 20.80
CA LYS A 99 -13.64 0.02 21.37
C LYS A 99 -13.52 1.34 20.60
N ALA A 100 -12.32 1.63 20.09
CA ALA A 100 -11.96 2.88 19.42
C ALA A 100 -12.09 2.84 17.88
N LYS A 101 -12.95 1.99 17.31
CA LYS A 101 -13.07 1.76 15.85
C LYS A 101 -13.11 3.05 15.01
N ASN A 102 -14.03 3.96 15.32
CA ASN A 102 -14.20 5.20 14.55
C ASN A 102 -13.05 6.19 14.77
N LEU A 103 -12.50 6.26 15.98
CA LEU A 103 -11.37 7.12 16.33
C LEU A 103 -10.10 6.66 15.59
N ASN A 104 -9.90 5.35 15.48
CA ASN A 104 -8.82 4.77 14.68
C ASN A 104 -9.02 5.01 13.19
N ARG A 105 -10.24 4.89 12.66
CA ARG A 105 -10.54 5.26 11.26
C ARG A 105 -10.20 6.73 10.98
N PHE A 106 -10.62 7.63 11.86
CA PHE A 106 -10.27 9.05 11.76
C PHE A 106 -8.75 9.25 11.74
N LEU A 107 -8.03 8.63 12.69
CA LEU A 107 -6.57 8.77 12.79
C LEU A 107 -5.83 8.20 11.57
N LEU A 108 -6.35 7.15 10.93
CA LEU A 108 -5.79 6.63 9.68
C LEU A 108 -5.91 7.64 8.54
N PHE A 109 -7.10 8.21 8.33
CA PHE A 109 -7.29 9.20 7.27
C PHE A 109 -6.49 10.48 7.55
N GLN A 110 -6.36 10.89 8.82
CA GLN A 110 -5.48 11.99 9.20
C GLN A 110 -4.00 11.69 8.86
N GLN A 111 -3.55 10.44 9.02
CA GLN A 111 -2.19 10.04 8.64
C GLN A 111 -1.97 9.99 7.13
N VAL A 112 -3.03 9.73 6.35
CA VAL A 112 -3.00 9.89 4.89
C VAL A 112 -2.83 11.36 4.53
N LEU A 113 -3.62 12.26 5.12
CA LEU A 113 -3.47 13.70 4.91
C LEU A 113 -2.08 14.20 5.33
N ALA A 114 -1.53 13.70 6.44
CA ALA A 114 -0.17 14.01 6.89
C ALA A 114 0.94 13.45 5.99
N GLY A 115 0.63 12.52 5.07
CA GLY A 115 1.57 11.97 4.10
C GLY A 115 2.39 10.77 4.58
N LYS A 116 2.10 10.29 5.79
CA LYS A 116 2.70 9.07 6.37
C LYS A 116 2.12 7.81 5.73
N LEU A 117 0.84 7.85 5.35
CA LEU A 117 0.12 6.78 4.67
C LEU A 117 -0.37 7.23 3.29
N SER A 118 -0.67 6.24 2.46
CA SER A 118 -1.44 6.33 1.22
C SER A 118 -2.82 5.71 1.46
N LEU A 119 -3.82 6.02 0.62
CA LEU A 119 -5.07 5.27 0.66
C LEU A 119 -4.86 3.83 0.19
N ILE A 120 -4.08 3.67 -0.89
CA ILE A 120 -3.82 2.38 -1.54
C ILE A 120 -2.31 2.17 -1.58
N GLY A 121 -1.86 1.03 -1.07
CA GLY A 121 -0.44 0.77 -0.97
C GLY A 121 -0.08 -0.51 -0.24
N SER A 122 1.17 -0.56 0.23
CA SER A 122 1.74 -1.72 0.92
C SER A 122 0.91 -2.07 2.17
N PRO A 123 0.74 -3.35 2.51
CA PRO A 123 0.01 -3.75 3.71
C PRO A 123 0.56 -3.10 4.97
N ILE A 124 -0.34 -2.57 5.80
CA ILE A 124 -0.02 -2.04 7.13
C ILE A 124 0.44 -3.16 8.08
N ALA A 125 -0.18 -4.33 7.93
CA ALA A 125 0.09 -5.53 8.69
C ALA A 125 -0.02 -6.71 7.72
N SER A 126 1.11 -7.34 7.44
CA SER A 126 1.18 -8.57 6.64
C SER A 126 1.93 -9.64 7.41
N ASP A 127 1.63 -10.90 7.08
CA ASP A 127 2.32 -12.05 7.62
C ASP A 127 3.76 -12.13 7.09
N PHE A 128 3.99 -11.63 5.87
CA PHE A 128 5.29 -11.52 5.23
C PHE A 128 5.70 -10.05 5.08
N ASP A 129 6.97 -9.76 5.39
CA ASP A 129 7.51 -8.41 5.20
C ASP A 129 7.56 -8.07 3.70
N PRO A 130 7.10 -6.87 3.30
CA PRO A 130 7.10 -6.47 1.91
C PRO A 130 8.54 -6.31 1.41
N ILE A 131 8.84 -6.93 0.26
CA ILE A 131 10.16 -6.85 -0.38
C ILE A 131 10.39 -5.44 -0.94
N TYR A 132 9.33 -4.82 -1.47
CA TYR A 132 9.39 -3.47 -2.02
C TYR A 132 8.92 -2.44 -0.99
N LYS A 133 9.80 -1.52 -0.61
CA LYS A 133 9.46 -0.41 0.29
C LYS A 133 8.79 0.72 -0.49
N TYR A 134 7.46 0.75 -0.44
CA TYR A 134 6.64 1.86 -0.91
C TYR A 134 5.66 2.28 0.20
N LYS A 135 4.93 3.38 -0.01
CA LYS A 135 4.05 3.91 1.05
C LYS A 135 3.01 2.89 1.46
N ARG A 136 2.84 2.72 2.78
CA ARG A 136 1.79 1.86 3.35
C ARG A 136 0.42 2.43 3.03
N GLY A 137 -0.50 1.54 2.66
CA GLY A 137 -1.86 1.85 2.28
C GLY A 137 -2.86 1.48 3.36
N ILE A 138 -3.91 2.29 3.54
CA ILE A 138 -5.09 1.85 4.31
C ILE A 138 -5.66 0.56 3.71
N THR A 139 -5.74 0.51 2.39
CA THR A 139 -6.09 -0.68 1.58
C THR A 139 -5.01 -0.93 0.51
N GLY A 140 -5.17 -1.96 -0.30
CA GLY A 140 -4.20 -2.33 -1.32
C GLY A 140 -4.56 -3.65 -2.01
N LEU A 141 -3.85 -3.94 -3.10
CA LEU A 141 -4.12 -5.12 -3.92
C LEU A 141 -3.87 -6.42 -3.13
N VAL A 142 -2.85 -6.42 -2.27
CA VAL A 142 -2.53 -7.51 -1.34
C VAL A 142 -3.67 -7.73 -0.34
N GLN A 143 -4.17 -6.66 0.27
CA GLN A 143 -5.25 -6.70 1.25
C GLN A 143 -6.56 -7.25 0.65
N LEU A 144 -6.92 -6.82 -0.57
CA LEU A 144 -8.11 -7.31 -1.26
C LEU A 144 -8.03 -8.80 -1.64
N ASN A 145 -6.82 -9.30 -1.88
CA ASN A 145 -6.58 -10.69 -2.28
C ASN A 145 -5.99 -11.52 -1.15
N ALA A 146 -6.12 -11.11 0.12
CA ALA A 146 -5.51 -11.79 1.25
C ALA A 146 -5.86 -13.29 1.33
N GLN A 147 -7.06 -13.68 0.92
CA GLN A 147 -7.49 -15.10 0.88
C GLN A 147 -6.75 -15.95 -0.17
N ARG A 148 -6.13 -15.32 -1.17
CA ARG A 148 -5.38 -15.97 -2.25
C ARG A 148 -3.88 -16.01 -1.98
N ILE A 149 -3.42 -15.45 -0.86
CA ILE A 149 -2.01 -15.35 -0.51
C ILE A 149 -1.71 -16.41 0.54
N SER A 150 -1.02 -17.46 0.12
CA SER A 150 -0.58 -18.54 1.01
C SER A 150 0.94 -18.52 1.23
N SER A 151 1.68 -17.84 0.35
CA SER A 151 3.14 -17.75 0.38
C SER A 151 3.65 -16.33 0.20
N SER A 152 4.89 -16.07 0.63
CA SER A 152 5.58 -14.79 0.42
C SER A 152 5.72 -14.43 -1.07
N LYS A 153 5.90 -15.45 -1.94
CA LYS A 153 5.98 -15.27 -3.40
C LYS A 153 4.65 -14.78 -3.99
N ASP A 154 3.52 -15.21 -3.45
CA ASP A 154 2.21 -14.74 -3.91
C ASP A 154 2.00 -13.27 -3.56
N GLN A 155 2.36 -12.86 -2.33
CA GLN A 155 2.32 -11.46 -1.92
C GLN A 155 3.21 -10.60 -2.83
N GLU A 156 4.45 -11.03 -3.07
CA GLU A 156 5.38 -10.34 -3.96
C GLU A 156 4.78 -10.14 -5.35
N ARG A 157 4.14 -11.17 -5.91
CA ARG A 157 3.50 -11.09 -7.23
C ARG A 157 2.40 -10.03 -7.28
N PHE A 158 1.57 -9.93 -6.24
CA PHE A 158 0.55 -8.88 -6.18
C PHE A 158 1.15 -7.48 -5.99
N GLU A 159 2.19 -7.34 -5.16
CA GLU A 159 2.89 -6.06 -4.99
C GLU A 159 3.55 -5.60 -6.29
N LEU A 160 4.25 -6.50 -6.98
CA LEU A 160 4.87 -6.23 -8.28
C LEU A 160 3.84 -5.83 -9.32
N ASN A 161 2.73 -6.56 -9.42
CA ASN A 161 1.67 -6.25 -10.36
C ASN A 161 1.11 -4.83 -10.13
N TYR A 162 0.89 -4.47 -8.86
CA TYR A 162 0.44 -3.11 -8.51
C TYR A 162 1.47 -2.04 -8.89
N LEU A 163 2.76 -2.26 -8.60
CA LEU A 163 3.80 -1.26 -8.84
C LEU A 163 4.14 -1.10 -10.34
N GLN A 164 4.09 -2.18 -11.11
CA GLN A 164 4.37 -2.18 -12.55
C GLN A 164 3.19 -1.61 -13.35
N ASN A 165 1.96 -2.02 -13.04
CA ASN A 165 0.77 -1.62 -13.78
C ASN A 165 0.04 -0.43 -13.14
N TYR A 166 0.76 0.35 -12.33
CA TYR A 166 0.18 1.47 -11.61
C TYR A 166 -0.52 2.45 -12.58
N SER A 167 -1.76 2.77 -12.26
CA SER A 167 -2.51 3.85 -12.87
C SER A 167 -3.53 4.38 -11.85
N ILE A 168 -3.98 5.62 -12.04
CA ILE A 168 -5.06 6.19 -11.22
C ILE A 168 -6.33 5.32 -11.31
N TRP A 169 -6.59 4.72 -12.49
CA TRP A 169 -7.72 3.83 -12.69
C TRP A 169 -7.62 2.54 -11.86
N LEU A 170 -6.43 1.95 -11.78
CA LEU A 170 -6.20 0.79 -10.92
C LEU A 170 -6.46 1.13 -9.45
N ASP A 171 -6.06 2.33 -9.02
CA ASP A 171 -6.34 2.82 -7.67
C ASP A 171 -7.85 2.99 -7.42
N ILE A 172 -8.59 3.55 -8.37
CA ILE A 172 -10.06 3.69 -8.28
C ILE A 172 -10.73 2.31 -8.20
N ASP A 173 -10.30 1.35 -9.00
CA ASP A 173 -10.82 -0.02 -8.99
C ASP A 173 -10.57 -0.71 -7.65
N ILE A 174 -9.34 -0.63 -7.13
CA ILE A 174 -8.99 -1.17 -5.80
C ILE A 174 -9.80 -0.49 -4.71
N LEU A 175 -9.93 0.84 -4.74
CA LEU A 175 -10.71 1.57 -3.75
C LEU A 175 -12.18 1.15 -3.79
N SER A 176 -12.76 1.05 -4.98
CA SER A 176 -14.16 0.66 -5.18
C SER A 176 -14.40 -0.75 -4.63
N LYS A 177 -13.55 -1.72 -5.01
CA LYS A 177 -13.60 -3.08 -4.46
C LYS A 177 -13.45 -3.10 -2.95
N SER A 178 -12.57 -2.25 -2.40
CA SER A 178 -12.35 -2.13 -0.96
C SER A 178 -13.55 -1.60 -0.18
N LEU A 179 -14.41 -0.77 -0.80
CA LEU A 179 -15.62 -0.25 -0.16
C LEU A 179 -16.71 -1.31 -0.05
N PHE A 180 -16.81 -2.20 -1.04
CA PHE A 180 -17.79 -3.30 -1.05
C PHE A 180 -17.31 -4.56 -0.33
N SER A 181 -16.00 -4.77 -0.26
CA SER A 181 -15.44 -5.82 0.57
C SER A 181 -15.53 -5.41 2.03
N ASP A 182 -16.09 -6.25 2.90
CA ASP A 182 -16.11 -6.11 4.36
C ASP A 182 -14.71 -6.10 5.01
N PHE A 183 -13.64 -5.87 4.24
CA PHE A 183 -12.28 -5.70 4.69
C PHE A 183 -12.20 -4.49 5.62
N SER A 184 -12.52 -4.75 6.88
CA SER A 184 -12.49 -3.74 7.91
C SER A 184 -11.06 -3.23 7.98
N LEU A 185 -10.85 -1.97 7.60
CA LEU A 185 -9.57 -1.26 7.70
C LEU A 185 -8.89 -1.44 9.08
N LEU A 186 -9.70 -1.75 10.08
CA LEU A 186 -9.34 -2.00 11.47
C LEU A 186 -8.80 -3.43 11.73
N ARG A 187 -9.12 -4.44 10.90
CA ARG A 187 -8.58 -5.80 11.02
C ARG A 187 -7.05 -5.78 10.91
N ASN A 188 -6.49 -4.93 10.03
CA ASN A 188 -5.04 -4.75 9.93
C ASN A 188 -4.43 -4.23 11.23
N ILE A 189 -5.09 -3.28 11.89
CA ILE A 189 -4.61 -2.71 13.16
C ILE A 189 -4.84 -3.68 14.32
N GLU A 190 -5.95 -4.41 14.33
CA GLU A 190 -6.21 -5.49 15.30
C GLU A 190 -5.15 -6.60 15.18
N ASN A 191 -4.72 -6.94 13.97
CA ASN A 191 -3.60 -7.87 13.75
C ASN A 191 -2.27 -7.30 14.25
N LEU A 192 -2.02 -6.00 14.09
CA LEU A 192 -0.83 -5.34 14.69
C LEU A 192 -0.87 -5.34 16.22
N GLU A 193 -2.06 -5.12 16.81
CA GLU A 193 -2.28 -5.16 18.25
C GLU A 193 -2.04 -6.57 18.82
N LYS A 194 -2.49 -7.63 18.12
CA LYS A 194 -2.27 -9.03 18.52
C LYS A 194 -0.84 -9.54 18.34
N LYS A 195 -0.04 -8.89 17.48
CA LYS A 195 1.38 -9.22 17.24
C LYS A 195 2.32 -8.51 18.24
N ASN A 196 1.77 -7.79 19.23
CA ASN A 196 2.47 -7.30 20.42
C ASN A 196 2.18 -8.21 21.61
#